data_AF-A0A7S0CF71-F1
#
_entry.id   AF-A0A7S0CF71-F1
#
_cell.length_a   1.000
_cell.length_b   1.000
_cell.length_c   1.000
_cell.angle_alpha   90.00
_cell.angle_beta   90.00
_cell.angle_gamma   90.00
#
_symmetry.space_group_name_H-M   'P 1'
#
loop_
_entity.id
_entity.type
_entity.pdbx_description
1 polymer ?
#
loop_
_entity_poly.entity_id
_entity_poly.type
_entity_poly.pdbx_seq_one_letter_code
_entity_poly.pdbx_strand_id
1 'polypeptide(L)'
;KEAERLGIAHCGKVVIGNWATTADEPTTLCKDQVYDTILADYLLGSVDGFAPFFQDRMFGRLKQHLKADGTGRMYVVGLEPLPDSVGASGSGAPGDIIAKVRSVRDACILLARHRCYREYPVTWIQRNLKQHGF
;
A
#
# COMPACT_ATOMS: atom_id res chain seq x y z
N LYS A 1 12.50 -2.26 21.23
CA LYS A 1 12.83 -0.82 21.20
C LYS A 1 11.78 0.01 20.48
N GLU A 2 11.60 -0.09 19.15
CA GLU A 2 10.58 0.74 18.45
C GLU A 2 9.14 0.27 18.69
N ALA A 3 8.86 -1.03 18.58
CA ALA A 3 7.52 -1.58 18.87
C ALA A 3 7.06 -1.32 20.33
N GLU A 4 8.01 -1.29 21.27
CA GLU A 4 7.76 -0.93 22.67
C GLU A 4 7.44 0.56 22.80
N ARG A 5 8.23 1.43 22.14
CA ARG A 5 8.00 2.88 22.10
C ARG A 5 6.62 3.23 21.54
N LEU A 6 6.16 2.48 20.53
CA LEU A 6 4.84 2.62 19.92
C LEU A 6 3.72 1.92 20.71
N GLY A 7 4.04 1.20 21.79
CA GLY A 7 3.05 0.52 22.63
C GLY A 7 2.41 -0.73 22.00
N ILE A 8 2.94 -1.23 20.88
CA ILE A 8 2.37 -2.34 20.10
C ILE A 8 3.09 -3.68 20.29
N ALA A 9 4.06 -3.74 21.20
CA ALA A 9 4.81 -4.98 21.47
C ALA A 9 3.91 -6.15 21.92
N HIS A 10 2.73 -5.87 22.48
CA HIS A 10 1.75 -6.86 22.91
C HIS A 10 1.01 -7.54 21.75
N CYS A 11 1.07 -7.00 20.52
CA CYS A 11 0.41 -7.56 19.35
C CYS A 11 1.13 -8.80 18.76
N GLY A 12 2.24 -9.23 19.37
CA GLY A 12 3.04 -10.37 18.94
C GLY A 12 4.42 -9.97 18.43
N LYS A 13 5.00 -10.76 17.52
CA LYS A 13 6.32 -10.48 16.94
C LYS A 13 6.20 -9.36 15.90
N VAL A 14 6.45 -8.13 16.34
CA VAL A 14 6.45 -6.94 15.48
C VAL A 14 7.83 -6.73 14.88
N VAL A 15 7.89 -6.63 13.54
CA VAL A 15 9.09 -6.23 12.80
C VAL A 15 8.76 -4.94 12.05
N ILE A 16 9.59 -3.92 12.25
CA ILE A 16 9.43 -2.59 11.63
C ILE A 16 10.61 -2.37 10.70
N GLY A 17 10.34 -1.89 9.49
CA GLY A 17 11.36 -1.58 8.50
C GLY A 17 10.77 -0.93 7.26
N ASN A 18 11.64 -0.54 6.33
CA ASN A 18 11.22 0.01 5.04
C ASN A 18 11.07 -1.11 4.00
N TRP A 19 10.02 -1.02 3.18
CA TRP A 19 9.78 -1.94 2.07
C TRP A 19 10.71 -1.69 0.88
N ALA A 20 11.13 -0.43 0.66
CA ALA A 20 12.00 -0.06 -0.43
C ALA A 20 13.39 -0.69 -0.26
N THR A 21 13.91 -1.19 -1.39
CA THR A 21 15.31 -1.56 -1.57
C THR A 21 15.92 -0.49 -2.46
N THR A 22 16.98 0.18 -2.02
CA THR A 22 17.81 1.00 -2.91
C THR A 22 19.00 0.18 -3.40
N ALA A 23 19.68 0.62 -4.47
CA ALA A 23 20.88 -0.05 -4.95
C ALA A 23 21.99 -0.12 -3.89
N ASP A 24 22.03 0.88 -3.01
CA ASP A 24 23.06 1.03 -1.98
C ASP A 24 22.67 0.37 -0.64
N GLU A 25 21.37 0.20 -0.37
CA GLU A 25 20.86 -0.39 0.88
C GLU A 25 19.72 -1.39 0.61
N PRO A 26 20.06 -2.70 0.51
CA PRO A 26 19.04 -3.73 0.44
C PRO A 26 18.31 -3.87 1.79
N THR A 27 16.98 -3.76 1.76
CA THR A 27 16.16 -3.92 2.97
C THR A 27 16.33 -5.31 3.59
N THR A 28 16.51 -5.36 4.91
CA THR A 28 16.56 -6.61 5.69
C THR A 28 15.19 -6.98 6.25
N LEU A 29 14.13 -6.21 5.94
CA LEU A 29 12.79 -6.46 6.44
C LEU A 29 12.28 -7.82 5.93
N CYS A 30 11.98 -8.71 6.87
CA CYS A 30 11.57 -10.10 6.63
C CYS A 30 12.61 -10.98 5.92
N LYS A 31 13.91 -10.63 5.99
CA LYS A 31 14.98 -11.45 5.42
C LYS A 31 14.90 -12.90 5.94
N ASP A 32 15.01 -13.85 5.02
CA ASP A 32 14.97 -15.30 5.27
C ASP A 32 13.67 -15.78 5.95
N GLN A 33 12.60 -14.96 5.95
CA GLN A 33 11.29 -15.36 6.46
C GLN A 33 10.39 -15.81 5.32
N VAL A 34 9.68 -16.93 5.54
CA VAL A 34 8.67 -17.50 4.65
C VAL A 34 7.41 -17.75 5.46
N TYR A 35 6.25 -17.44 4.87
CA TYR A 35 4.94 -17.52 5.51
C TYR A 35 3.96 -18.33 4.65
N ASP A 36 3.05 -19.04 5.31
CA ASP A 36 1.90 -19.71 4.68
C ASP A 36 0.89 -18.71 4.11
N THR A 37 0.72 -17.59 4.82
CA THR A 37 -0.28 -16.56 4.48
C THR A 37 0.31 -15.17 4.69
N ILE A 38 0.11 -14.30 3.71
CA ILE A 38 0.44 -12.87 3.80
C ILE A 38 -0.85 -12.08 3.67
N LEU A 39 -1.12 -11.20 4.62
CA LEU A 39 -2.16 -10.18 4.52
C LEU A 39 -1.49 -8.82 4.27
N ALA A 40 -1.66 -8.29 3.07
CA ALA A 40 -1.26 -6.94 2.69
C ALA A 40 -2.44 -5.99 2.91
N ASP A 41 -2.60 -5.54 4.15
CA ASP A 41 -3.69 -4.64 4.56
C ASP A 41 -3.32 -3.18 4.36
N TYR A 42 -4.06 -2.50 3.48
CA TYR A 42 -3.89 -1.09 3.13
C TYR A 42 -2.45 -0.71 2.75
N LEU A 43 -1.68 -1.69 2.28
CA LEU A 43 -0.25 -1.56 2.03
C LEU A 43 -0.02 -0.63 0.84
N LEU A 44 -0.52 -1.01 -0.35
CA LEU A 44 -0.13 -0.36 -1.60
C LEU A 44 -0.53 1.12 -1.67
N GLY A 45 -1.70 1.48 -1.15
CA GLY A 45 -2.20 2.87 -1.12
C GLY A 45 -1.32 3.82 -0.32
N SER A 46 -0.56 3.29 0.65
CA SER A 46 0.37 4.04 1.50
C SER A 46 1.80 4.10 0.95
N VAL A 47 2.17 3.21 0.03
CA VAL A 47 3.56 3.03 -0.42
C VAL A 47 4.18 4.31 -0.97
N ASP A 48 3.45 5.16 -1.71
CA ASP A 48 4.08 6.35 -2.31
C ASP A 48 4.64 7.33 -1.28
N GLY A 49 4.03 7.38 -0.09
CA GLY A 49 4.48 8.25 1.00
C GLY A 49 5.73 7.75 1.72
N PHE A 50 6.00 6.43 1.70
CA PHE A 50 7.06 5.80 2.48
C PHE A 50 8.18 5.17 1.64
N ALA A 51 7.83 4.70 0.44
CA ALA A 51 8.69 4.04 -0.54
C ALA A 51 8.29 4.47 -1.96
N PRO A 52 8.60 5.71 -2.37
CA PRO A 52 8.17 6.25 -3.65
C PRO A 52 8.59 5.38 -4.83
N PHE A 53 7.69 5.22 -5.80
CA PHE A 53 7.92 4.45 -7.04
C PHE A 53 8.17 2.95 -6.85
N PHE A 54 7.83 2.38 -5.69
CA PHE A 54 8.04 0.96 -5.37
C PHE A 54 6.78 0.09 -5.56
N GLN A 55 5.66 0.67 -5.97
CA GLN A 55 4.35 0.02 -5.99
C GLN A 55 4.29 -1.17 -6.95
N ASP A 56 4.88 -1.04 -8.13
CA ASP A 56 4.96 -2.09 -9.14
C ASP A 56 5.82 -3.29 -8.70
N ARG A 57 6.75 -3.08 -7.76
CA ARG A 57 7.67 -4.10 -7.24
C ARG A 57 7.15 -4.80 -5.99
N MET A 58 6.12 -4.24 -5.35
CA MET A 58 5.68 -4.69 -4.03
C MET A 58 5.23 -6.16 -4.02
N PHE A 59 4.40 -6.57 -4.98
CA PHE A 59 3.90 -7.95 -5.01
C PHE A 59 5.01 -8.96 -5.35
N GLY A 60 5.96 -8.59 -6.22
CA GLY A 60 7.14 -9.41 -6.48
C GLY A 60 7.97 -9.64 -5.22
N ARG A 61 8.20 -8.58 -4.43
CA ARG A 61 8.90 -8.66 -3.15
C ARG A 61 8.12 -9.53 -2.14
N LEU A 62 6.82 -9.32 -1.98
CA LEU A 62 6.00 -10.10 -1.06
C LEU A 62 5.94 -11.59 -1.44
N LYS A 63 5.93 -11.91 -2.74
CA LYS A 63 5.94 -13.29 -3.24
C LYS A 63 7.15 -14.08 -2.74
N GLN A 64 8.32 -13.44 -2.58
CA GLN A 64 9.54 -14.10 -2.07
C GLN A 64 9.39 -14.59 -0.63
N HIS A 65 8.45 -14.03 0.12
CA HIS A 65 8.17 -14.42 1.51
C HIS A 65 7.00 -15.39 1.62
N LEU A 66 6.45 -15.87 0.51
CA LEU A 66 5.36 -16.83 0.50
C LEU A 66 5.89 -18.23 0.21
N LYS A 67 5.30 -19.27 0.80
CA LYS A 67 5.66 -20.66 0.48
C LYS A 67 5.57 -20.93 -1.02
N ALA A 68 6.64 -21.50 -1.58
CA ALA A 68 6.77 -21.77 -3.02
C ALA A 68 6.12 -23.08 -3.47
N ASP A 69 5.61 -23.90 -2.54
CA ASP A 69 4.99 -25.21 -2.80
C ASP A 69 3.54 -25.13 -3.36
N GLY A 70 3.05 -23.93 -3.65
CA GLY A 70 1.69 -23.69 -4.15
C GLY A 70 0.60 -23.62 -3.07
N THR A 71 0.94 -23.85 -1.80
CA THR A 71 -0.01 -23.72 -0.67
C THR A 71 -0.13 -22.28 -0.17
N GLY A 72 0.88 -21.45 -0.45
CA GLY A 72 0.91 -20.05 -0.06
C GLY A 72 -0.31 -19.26 -0.52
N ARG A 73 -0.80 -18.37 0.34
CA ARG A 73 -1.92 -17.45 0.04
C ARG A 73 -1.57 -16.00 0.35
N MET A 74 -1.90 -15.08 -0.56
CA MET A 74 -1.79 -13.65 -0.33
C MET A 74 -3.17 -13.00 -0.42
N TYR A 75 -3.54 -12.27 0.63
CA TYR A 75 -4.74 -11.44 0.66
C TYR A 75 -4.33 -9.98 0.56
N VAL A 76 -4.93 -9.24 -0.36
CA VAL A 76 -4.67 -7.82 -0.55
C VAL A 76 -5.95 -7.06 -0.24
N VAL A 77 -5.86 -6.12 0.70
CA VAL A 77 -6.98 -5.27 1.11
C VAL A 77 -6.59 -3.82 0.85
N GLY A 78 -7.51 -3.06 0.26
CA GLY A 78 -7.29 -1.67 -0.13
C GLY A 78 -8.59 -0.96 -0.41
N LEU A 79 -8.50 0.30 -0.83
CA LEU A 79 -9.65 1.10 -1.24
C LEU A 79 -9.61 1.34 -2.75
N GLU A 80 -10.79 1.44 -3.37
CA GLU A 80 -10.88 1.91 -4.75
C GLU A 80 -10.58 3.42 -4.78
N PRO A 81 -9.90 3.95 -5.82
CA PRO A 81 -9.68 5.38 -5.92
C PRO A 81 -10.99 6.14 -5.89
N LEU A 82 -11.05 7.16 -5.03
CA LEU A 82 -12.15 8.10 -5.04
C LEU A 82 -12.18 8.81 -6.41
N PRO A 83 -13.35 8.88 -7.06
CA PRO A 83 -13.49 9.59 -8.32
C PRO A 83 -13.23 11.09 -8.11
N ASP A 84 -12.83 11.78 -9.18
CA ASP A 84 -12.58 13.22 -9.13
C ASP A 84 -13.88 14.02 -8.91
N SER A 85 -15.03 13.46 -9.28
CA SER A 85 -16.36 13.97 -8.97
C SER A 85 -17.41 12.85 -8.99
N VAL A 86 -18.54 13.05 -8.31
CA VAL A 86 -19.65 12.07 -8.28
C VAL A 86 -20.88 12.67 -8.98
N GLY A 87 -21.10 12.33 -10.26
CA GLY A 87 -22.33 12.64 -11.01
C GLY A 87 -22.11 13.01 -12.48
N ALA A 88 -23.08 12.66 -13.36
CA ALA A 88 -23.13 13.08 -14.77
C ALA A 88 -23.53 14.56 -14.96
N SER A 89 -23.83 15.26 -13.86
CA SER A 89 -24.21 16.66 -13.82
C SER A 89 -23.25 17.33 -12.85
N GLY A 90 -22.53 18.35 -13.31
CA GLY A 90 -21.41 18.96 -12.59
C GLY A 90 -21.66 19.35 -11.13
N SER A 91 -20.56 19.70 -10.46
CA SER A 91 -20.45 20.24 -9.09
C SER A 91 -21.78 20.54 -8.37
N GLY A 92 -22.25 19.63 -7.50
CA GLY A 92 -23.47 19.89 -6.72
C GLY A 92 -24.17 18.68 -6.10
N ALA A 93 -23.89 17.46 -6.54
CA ALA A 93 -24.45 16.26 -5.92
C ALA A 93 -23.92 16.08 -4.48
N PRO A 94 -24.74 15.61 -3.51
CA PRO A 94 -24.28 15.38 -2.13
C PRO A 94 -23.07 14.45 -2.02
N GLY A 95 -22.91 13.49 -2.95
CA GLY A 95 -21.76 12.58 -3.01
C GLY A 95 -20.43 13.26 -3.41
N ASP A 96 -20.49 14.46 -3.99
CA ASP A 96 -19.31 15.20 -4.47
C ASP A 96 -18.51 15.83 -3.32
N ILE A 97 -19.08 15.92 -2.11
CA ILE A 97 -18.41 16.52 -0.96
C ILE A 97 -17.13 15.77 -0.59
N ILE A 98 -17.11 14.43 -0.69
CA ILE A 98 -15.93 13.63 -0.37
C ILE A 98 -14.81 13.88 -1.39
N ALA A 99 -15.14 13.97 -2.67
CA ALA A 99 -14.18 14.31 -3.72
C ALA A 99 -13.58 15.71 -3.50
N LYS A 100 -14.41 16.70 -3.13
CA LYS A 100 -13.97 18.06 -2.79
C LYS A 100 -13.08 18.10 -1.55
N VAL A 101 -13.48 17.41 -0.47
CA VAL A 101 -12.66 17.32 0.76
C VAL A 101 -11.30 16.70 0.46
N ARG A 102 -11.28 15.63 -0.35
CA ARG A 102 -10.03 15.00 -0.79
C ARG A 102 -9.17 15.95 -1.62
N SER A 103 -9.77 16.68 -2.56
CA SER A 103 -9.07 17.66 -3.40
C SER A 103 -8.41 18.77 -2.57
N VAL A 104 -9.13 19.33 -1.60
CA VAL A 104 -8.58 20.35 -0.69
C VAL A 104 -7.45 19.78 0.18
N ARG A 105 -7.63 18.59 0.75
CA ARG A 105 -6.60 17.88 1.51
C ARG A 105 -5.33 17.69 0.66
N ASP A 106 -5.48 17.17 -0.55
CA ASP A 106 -4.36 16.90 -1.46
C ASP A 106 -3.66 18.21 -1.87
N ALA A 107 -4.40 19.30 -2.07
CA ALA A 107 -3.82 20.62 -2.30
C ALA A 107 -2.95 21.08 -1.12
N CYS A 108 -3.43 20.92 0.12
CA CYS A 108 -2.64 21.24 1.32
C CYS A 108 -1.38 20.37 1.43
N ILE A 109 -1.47 19.07 1.17
CA ILE A 109 -0.32 18.14 1.18
C ILE A 109 0.73 18.57 0.16
N LEU A 110 0.30 18.91 -1.07
CA LEU A 110 1.19 19.37 -2.13
C LEU A 110 1.83 20.72 -1.81
N LEU A 111 1.07 21.67 -1.24
CA LEU A 111 1.61 22.95 -0.78
C LEU A 111 2.67 22.78 0.31
N ALA A 112 2.53 21.76 1.16
CA ALA A 112 3.54 21.36 2.15
C ALA A 112 4.71 20.55 1.55
N ARG A 113 4.76 20.36 0.23
CA ARG A 113 5.79 19.58 -0.50
C ARG A 113 5.86 18.11 -0.08
N HIS A 114 4.72 17.52 0.30
CA HIS A 114 4.57 16.10 0.58
C HIS A 114 3.89 15.35 -0.57
N ARG A 115 3.92 14.02 -0.52
CA ARG A 115 3.25 13.15 -1.49
C ARG A 115 1.84 12.81 -1.00
N CYS A 116 0.86 12.91 -1.89
CA CYS A 116 -0.51 12.49 -1.59
C CYS A 116 -0.63 10.96 -1.58
N TYR A 117 -1.51 10.43 -0.73
CA TYR A 117 -1.92 9.03 -0.80
C TYR A 117 -2.62 8.72 -2.12
N ARG A 118 -2.28 7.58 -2.72
CA ARG A 118 -2.79 7.14 -4.02
C ARG A 118 -3.27 5.70 -3.91
N GLU A 119 -4.59 5.54 -3.94
CA GLU A 119 -5.19 4.23 -4.17
C GLU A 119 -5.02 3.80 -5.63
N TYR A 120 -5.09 2.49 -5.85
CA TYR A 120 -4.99 1.89 -7.18
C TYR A 120 -6.28 1.13 -7.48
N PRO A 121 -6.84 1.24 -8.70
CA PRO A 121 -8.04 0.50 -9.08
C PRO A 121 -7.86 -1.00 -8.89
N VAL A 122 -8.89 -1.72 -8.46
CA VAL A 122 -8.82 -3.18 -8.29
C VAL A 122 -8.35 -3.90 -9.56
N THR A 123 -8.70 -3.38 -10.74
CA THR A 123 -8.27 -3.93 -12.03
C THR A 123 -6.77 -3.75 -12.27
N TRP A 124 -6.16 -2.67 -11.78
CA TRP A 124 -4.71 -2.49 -11.80
C TRP A 124 -4.05 -3.49 -10.85
N ILE A 125 -4.58 -3.64 -9.63
CA ILE A 125 -4.09 -4.61 -8.64
C ILE A 125 -4.11 -6.03 -9.21
N GLN A 126 -5.23 -6.46 -9.78
CA GLN A 126 -5.38 -7.78 -10.38
C GLN A 126 -4.39 -8.03 -11.52
N ARG A 127 -4.16 -7.04 -12.40
CA ARG A 127 -3.17 -7.16 -13.48
C ARG A 127 -1.76 -7.30 -12.91
N ASN A 128 -1.41 -6.51 -11.90
CA ASN A 128 -0.08 -6.55 -11.31
C ASN A 128 0.17 -7.84 -10.50
N LEU A 129 -0.85 -8.38 -9.82
CA LEU A 129 -0.80 -9.71 -9.20
C LEU A 129 -0.56 -10.81 -10.25
N LYS A 130 -1.31 -10.80 -11.37
CA LYS A 130 -1.12 -11.76 -12.47
C LYS A 130 0.28 -11.68 -13.08
N GLN A 131 0.83 -10.49 -13.27
CA GLN A 131 2.21 -10.30 -13.75
C GLN A 131 3.24 -10.95 -12.83
N HIS A 132 2.95 -11.06 -11.53
CA HIS A 132 3.78 -11.73 -10.55
C HIS A 132 3.39 -13.20 -10.32
N GLY A 133 2.50 -13.77 -11.13
CA GLY A 133 2.12 -15.18 -11.09
C GLY A 133 1.23 -15.55 -9.91
N PHE A 134 0.27 -14.69 -9.58
CA PHE A 134 -0.90 -14.97 -8.74
C PHE A 134 -2.17 -15.09 -9.58
#